data_AF-A0A8S9B358-F1
#
_entry.id   AF-A0A8S9B358-F1
#
_cell.length_a   1.000
_cell.length_b   1.000
_cell.length_c   1.000
_cell.angle_alpha   90.00
_cell.angle_beta   90.00
_cell.angle_gamma   90.00
#
_symmetry.space_group_name_H-M   'P 1'
#
loop_
_entity.id
_entity.type
_entity.pdbx_description
1 polymer ?
#
loop_
_entity_poly.entity_id
_entity_poly.type
_entity_poly.pdbx_seq_one_letter_code
_entity_poly.pdbx_strand_id
1 'polypeptide(L)'
;MEVIKTCKDGSTYAYREGFDPTKYDFASDLRAMDPIVRARYIANSKFEVIVNETSLQSGDATVLNQLGHLAPILQLIENLVIKVEVPPTGPWLTSFVQYNNSTVRKCLLKVIERIRLFAGLKKMAVILALPKGLETCSHEYVLPFYELDTFTRWSVGRQKYGKANWEPFGVGEISEIDHRYAKLCENRRVEQEAKDKVENAVFTRHSTFKKGSDWEGTRGKPSKK
;
A
#
# COMPACT_ATOMS: atom_id res chain seq x y z
N MET A 1 -9.19 25.08 -25.70
CA MET A 1 -9.34 26.54 -25.74
C MET A 1 -9.45 27.03 -24.31
N GLU A 2 -8.70 28.06 -23.92
CA GLU A 2 -8.89 28.70 -22.62
C GLU A 2 -10.04 29.71 -22.76
N VAL A 3 -11.08 29.53 -21.96
CA VAL A 3 -12.24 30.43 -21.92
C VAL A 3 -12.02 31.35 -20.73
N ILE A 4 -11.95 32.66 -20.98
CA ILE A 4 -11.82 33.64 -19.90
C ILE A 4 -13.20 33.81 -19.28
N LYS A 5 -13.36 33.47 -18.00
CA LYS A 5 -14.59 33.74 -17.24
C LYS A 5 -14.41 35.00 -16.40
N THR A 6 -15.39 35.89 -16.51
CA THR A 6 -15.45 37.13 -15.73
C THR A 6 -16.37 36.94 -14.53
N CYS A 7 -15.85 37.17 -13.33
CA CYS A 7 -16.57 37.19 -12.07
C CYS A 7 -17.44 38.45 -11.94
N LYS A 8 -18.37 38.45 -10.98
CA LYS A 8 -19.26 39.59 -10.71
C LYS A 8 -18.54 40.87 -10.25
N ASP A 9 -17.33 40.73 -9.74
CA ASP A 9 -16.45 41.83 -9.33
C ASP A 9 -15.56 42.36 -10.46
N GLY A 10 -15.72 41.84 -11.69
CA GLY A 10 -14.91 42.22 -12.85
C GLY A 10 -13.57 41.50 -12.95
N SER A 11 -13.20 40.67 -11.96
CA SER A 11 -12.00 39.83 -12.07
C SER A 11 -12.18 38.77 -13.14
N THR A 12 -11.09 38.38 -13.80
CA THR A 12 -11.12 37.30 -14.80
C THR A 12 -10.19 36.17 -14.39
N TYR A 13 -10.59 34.94 -14.68
CA TYR A 13 -9.73 33.76 -14.58
C TYR A 13 -9.87 32.90 -15.82
N ALA A 14 -8.75 32.30 -16.24
CA ALA A 14 -8.75 31.34 -17.33
C ALA A 14 -9.41 30.04 -16.85
N TYR A 15 -10.52 29.68 -17.49
CA TYR A 15 -11.24 28.43 -17.28
C TYR A 15 -11.00 27.52 -18.49
N ARG A 16 -10.50 26.31 -18.27
CA ARG A 16 -10.45 25.29 -19.31
C ARG A 16 -11.81 24.59 -19.35
N GLU A 17 -12.51 24.77 -20.46
CA GLU A 17 -13.77 24.06 -20.71
C GLU A 17 -13.48 22.60 -21.07
N GLY A 18 -14.08 21.68 -20.31
CA GLY A 18 -13.78 20.24 -20.38
C GLY A 18 -12.58 19.86 -19.52
N PHE A 19 -12.83 19.44 -18.28
CA PHE A 19 -11.81 18.75 -17.49
C PHE A 19 -11.56 17.38 -18.11
N ASP A 20 -10.45 17.24 -18.83
CA ASP A 20 -9.96 15.97 -19.34
C ASP A 20 -8.85 15.47 -18.40
N PRO A 21 -9.16 14.54 -17.47
CA PRO A 21 -8.18 14.04 -16.51
C PRO A 21 -6.99 13.35 -17.17
N THR A 22 -7.12 12.91 -18.43
CA THR A 22 -6.03 12.24 -19.17
C THR A 22 -5.01 13.23 -19.74
N LYS A 23 -5.39 14.50 -19.90
CA LYS A 23 -4.54 15.59 -20.41
C LYS A 23 -4.16 16.61 -19.34
N TYR A 24 -4.77 16.52 -18.17
CA TYR A 24 -4.53 17.41 -17.06
C TYR A 24 -3.21 17.05 -16.36
N ASP A 25 -2.17 17.85 -16.61
CA ASP A 25 -0.89 17.73 -15.89
C ASP A 25 -0.88 18.64 -14.66
N PHE A 26 -1.40 18.08 -13.57
CA PHE A 26 -1.41 18.71 -12.26
C PHE A 26 0.00 19.11 -11.76
N ALA A 27 1.05 18.37 -12.14
CA ALA A 27 2.41 18.67 -11.72
C ALA A 27 2.93 19.95 -12.40
N SER A 28 2.59 20.15 -13.66
CA SER A 28 2.93 21.38 -14.40
C SER A 28 2.21 22.60 -13.85
N ASP A 29 0.91 22.50 -13.55
CA ASP A 29 0.14 23.59 -12.94
C ASP A 29 0.74 24.01 -11.60
N LEU A 30 1.07 23.03 -10.74
CA LEU A 30 1.73 23.34 -9.47
C LEU A 30 3.11 23.96 -9.66
N ARG A 31 3.89 23.54 -10.67
CA ARG A 31 5.21 24.16 -10.91
C ARG A 31 5.10 25.62 -11.35
N ALA A 32 4.04 25.99 -12.06
CA ALA A 32 3.77 27.36 -12.50
C ALA A 32 3.27 28.29 -11.37
N MET A 33 2.80 27.74 -10.24
CA MET A 33 2.39 28.53 -9.09
C MET A 33 3.58 29.16 -8.35
N ASP A 34 3.37 30.38 -7.84
CA ASP A 34 4.28 31.02 -6.89
C ASP A 34 4.60 30.07 -5.71
N PRO A 35 5.86 29.96 -5.26
CA PRO A 35 6.26 29.01 -4.22
C PRO A 35 5.46 29.12 -2.91
N ILE A 36 5.09 30.34 -2.49
CA ILE A 36 4.34 30.57 -1.24
C ILE A 36 2.88 30.16 -1.43
N VAL A 37 2.28 30.55 -2.56
CA VAL A 37 0.91 30.16 -2.92
C VAL A 37 0.80 28.65 -3.06
N ARG A 38 1.77 28.01 -3.72
CA ARG A 38 1.87 26.57 -3.89
C ARG A 38 1.95 25.84 -2.56
N ALA A 39 2.85 26.24 -1.67
CA ALA A 39 2.99 25.61 -0.36
C ALA A 39 1.68 25.68 0.43
N ARG A 40 1.01 26.84 0.41
CA ARG A 40 -0.30 27.03 1.06
C ARG A 40 -1.39 26.20 0.41
N TYR A 41 -1.43 26.13 -0.92
CA TYR A 41 -2.41 25.33 -1.64
C TYR A 41 -2.24 23.84 -1.30
N ILE A 42 -1.02 23.31 -1.42
CA ILE A 42 -0.74 21.90 -1.16
C ILE A 42 -1.03 21.52 0.30
N ALA A 43 -0.68 22.36 1.27
CA ALA A 43 -0.95 22.07 2.68
C ALA A 43 -2.46 21.98 3.00
N ASN A 44 -3.30 22.74 2.28
CA ASN A 44 -4.75 22.78 2.50
C ASN A 44 -5.54 21.85 1.57
N SER A 45 -4.92 21.39 0.49
CA SER A 45 -5.54 20.48 -0.48
C SER A 45 -5.53 19.04 0.02
N LYS A 46 -6.53 18.27 -0.43
CA LYS A 46 -6.58 16.81 -0.26
C LYS A 46 -6.13 16.16 -1.56
N PHE A 47 -5.13 15.30 -1.46
CA PHE A 47 -4.62 14.54 -2.61
C PHE A 47 -5.24 13.17 -2.59
N GLU A 48 -5.79 12.73 -3.72
CA GLU A 48 -6.44 11.43 -3.83
C GLU A 48 -5.64 10.52 -4.77
N VAL A 49 -5.37 9.31 -4.31
CA VAL A 49 -4.78 8.22 -5.10
C VAL A 49 -5.83 7.13 -5.23
N ILE A 50 -6.21 6.81 -6.47
CA ILE A 50 -7.22 5.81 -6.76
C ILE A 50 -6.53 4.51 -7.22
N VAL A 51 -6.69 3.46 -6.44
CA VAL A 51 -6.23 2.10 -6.77
C VAL A 51 -7.43 1.35 -7.35
N ASN A 52 -7.45 1.24 -8.68
CA ASN A 52 -8.55 0.61 -9.40
C ASN A 52 -8.40 -0.92 -9.48
N GLU A 53 -9.48 -1.57 -9.93
CA GLU A 53 -9.53 -3.02 -10.11
C GLU A 53 -8.41 -3.56 -11.02
N THR A 54 -8.11 -2.89 -12.13
CA THR A 54 -7.03 -3.31 -13.05
C THR A 54 -5.67 -3.34 -12.35
N SER A 55 -5.39 -2.37 -11.49
CA SER A 55 -4.15 -2.31 -10.70
C SER A 55 -4.09 -3.44 -9.67
N LEU A 56 -5.21 -3.73 -9.00
CA LEU A 56 -5.32 -4.84 -8.04
C LEU A 56 -5.12 -6.20 -8.72
N GLN A 57 -5.71 -6.41 -9.89
CA GLN A 57 -5.63 -7.67 -10.64
C GLN A 57 -4.23 -7.90 -11.23
N SER A 58 -3.64 -6.88 -11.84
CA SER A 58 -2.30 -6.97 -12.42
C SER A 58 -1.19 -7.09 -11.37
N GLY A 59 -1.46 -6.69 -10.12
CA GLY A 59 -0.42 -6.53 -9.10
C GLY A 59 0.54 -5.39 -9.41
N ASP A 60 0.24 -4.58 -10.43
CA ASP A 60 0.98 -3.38 -10.78
C ASP A 60 0.22 -2.14 -10.32
N ALA A 61 0.98 -1.17 -9.84
CA ALA A 61 0.45 0.05 -9.29
C ALA A 61 0.94 1.20 -10.14
N THR A 62 0.64 1.15 -11.45
CA THR A 62 1.05 2.17 -12.43
C THR A 62 0.52 3.56 -12.07
N VAL A 63 -0.60 3.65 -11.35
CA VAL A 63 -1.09 4.91 -10.75
C VAL A 63 -0.07 5.55 -9.81
N LEU A 64 0.82 4.75 -9.19
CA LEU A 64 1.90 5.25 -8.34
C LEU A 64 3.11 5.71 -9.14
N ASN A 65 3.27 5.30 -10.41
CA ASN A 65 4.30 5.89 -11.27
C ASN A 65 3.99 7.37 -11.52
N GLN A 66 2.70 7.74 -11.54
CA GLN A 66 2.28 9.13 -11.63
C GLN A 66 2.64 9.95 -10.38
N LEU A 67 2.68 9.32 -9.19
CA LEU A 67 3.15 9.98 -7.97
C LEU A 67 4.62 10.40 -8.06
N GLY A 68 5.44 9.68 -8.83
CA GLY A 68 6.82 10.07 -9.10
C GLY A 68 6.94 11.43 -9.80
N HIS A 69 5.97 11.82 -10.63
CA HIS A 69 5.97 13.14 -11.27
C HIS A 69 5.73 14.30 -10.30
N LEU A 70 5.19 13.99 -9.11
CA LEU A 70 4.99 14.92 -8.01
C LEU A 70 6.25 15.06 -7.13
N ALA A 71 7.38 14.41 -7.44
CA ALA A 71 8.55 14.31 -6.56
C ALA A 71 9.08 15.63 -5.94
N PRO A 72 9.05 16.82 -6.58
CA PRO A 72 9.49 18.04 -5.90
C PRO A 72 8.52 18.50 -4.80
N ILE A 73 7.24 18.10 -4.90
CA ILE A 73 6.13 18.58 -4.08
C ILE A 73 5.54 17.49 -3.17
N LEU A 74 5.92 16.21 -3.32
CA LEU A 74 5.48 15.10 -2.44
C LEU A 74 5.76 15.40 -0.97
N GLN A 75 6.91 16.02 -0.69
CA GLN A 75 7.31 16.44 0.66
C GLN A 75 6.41 17.54 1.27
N LEU A 76 5.61 18.23 0.45
CA LEU A 76 4.70 19.29 0.91
C LEU A 76 3.28 18.76 1.15
N ILE A 77 2.95 17.55 0.68
CA ILE A 77 1.61 16.98 0.79
C ILE A 77 1.38 16.53 2.24
N GLU A 78 0.42 17.19 2.90
CA GLU A 78 0.09 16.90 4.30
C GLU A 78 -1.13 15.98 4.47
N ASN A 79 -2.03 15.94 3.48
CA ASN A 79 -3.30 15.21 3.54
C ASN A 79 -3.46 14.30 2.32
N LEU A 80 -3.44 12.98 2.54
CA LEU A 80 -3.59 11.97 1.50
C LEU A 80 -4.86 11.15 1.70
N VAL A 81 -5.56 10.87 0.61
CA VAL A 81 -6.67 9.94 0.54
C VAL A 81 -6.28 8.82 -0.42
N ILE A 82 -6.39 7.58 0.03
CA ILE A 82 -6.13 6.40 -0.78
C ILE A 82 -7.45 5.69 -0.95
N LYS A 83 -7.98 5.73 -2.16
CA LYS A 83 -9.24 5.10 -2.50
C LYS A 83 -8.97 3.78 -3.21
N VAL A 84 -9.39 2.68 -2.61
CA VAL A 84 -9.26 1.34 -3.16
C VAL A 84 -10.62 0.92 -3.73
N GLU A 85 -10.71 0.75 -5.04
CA GLU A 85 -11.93 0.28 -5.69
C GLU A 85 -12.02 -1.24 -5.56
N VAL A 86 -12.98 -1.70 -4.76
CA VAL A 86 -13.14 -3.12 -4.48
C VAL A 86 -13.81 -3.81 -5.67
N PRO A 87 -13.20 -4.84 -6.27
CA PRO A 87 -13.79 -5.55 -7.40
C PRO A 87 -15.09 -6.27 -7.01
N PRO A 88 -16.14 -6.23 -7.85
CA PRO A 88 -17.43 -6.88 -7.58
C PRO A 88 -17.36 -8.40 -7.58
N THR A 89 -16.39 -8.97 -8.31
CA THR A 89 -16.19 -10.40 -8.51
C THR A 89 -14.85 -10.90 -7.99
N GLY A 90 -14.10 -10.06 -7.27
CA GLY A 90 -12.74 -10.39 -6.81
C GLY A 90 -12.72 -11.35 -5.63
N PRO A 91 -11.62 -12.09 -5.44
CA PRO A 91 -11.61 -13.30 -4.62
C PRO A 91 -11.98 -12.93 -3.20
N TRP A 92 -13.03 -13.57 -2.69
CA TRP A 92 -13.23 -13.73 -1.26
C TRP A 92 -12.03 -14.54 -0.79
N LEU A 93 -10.94 -13.87 -0.45
CA LEU A 93 -9.72 -14.50 0.01
C LEU A 93 -10.10 -15.25 1.29
N THR A 94 -10.39 -16.54 1.16
CA THR A 94 -11.01 -17.34 2.23
C THR A 94 -9.96 -17.82 3.23
N SER A 95 -8.68 -17.65 2.91
CA SER A 95 -7.56 -18.04 3.77
C SER A 95 -6.41 -17.03 3.75
N PHE A 96 -5.64 -17.04 4.84
CA PHE A 96 -4.41 -16.26 4.97
C PHE A 96 -3.40 -16.58 3.86
N VAL A 97 -3.23 -17.85 3.49
CA VAL A 97 -2.28 -18.27 2.46
C VAL A 97 -2.66 -17.69 1.08
N GLN A 98 -3.96 -17.66 0.76
CA GLN A 98 -4.45 -17.02 -0.46
C GLN A 98 -4.21 -15.51 -0.41
N TYR A 99 -4.50 -14.86 0.72
CA TYR A 99 -4.25 -13.44 0.90
C TYR A 99 -2.77 -13.09 0.75
N ASN A 100 -1.88 -13.83 1.40
CA ASN A 100 -0.45 -13.55 1.41
C ASN A 100 0.17 -13.62 0.00
N ASN A 101 -0.36 -14.52 -0.84
CA ASN A 101 0.10 -14.72 -2.22
C ASN A 101 -0.70 -13.92 -3.26
N SER A 102 -1.74 -13.19 -2.85
CA SER A 102 -2.65 -12.48 -3.75
C SER A 102 -1.98 -11.31 -4.48
N THR A 103 -2.44 -11.05 -5.71
CA THR A 103 -2.08 -9.85 -6.47
C THR A 103 -2.56 -8.57 -5.78
N VAL A 104 -3.73 -8.64 -5.12
CA VAL A 104 -4.28 -7.57 -4.27
C VAL A 104 -3.26 -7.13 -3.21
N ARG A 105 -2.74 -8.07 -2.40
CA ARG A 105 -1.75 -7.75 -1.38
C ARG A 105 -0.49 -7.16 -2.00
N LYS A 106 0.03 -7.76 -3.07
CA LYS A 106 1.24 -7.27 -3.78
C LYS A 106 1.06 -5.83 -4.29
N CYS A 107 -0.10 -5.51 -4.86
CA CYS A 107 -0.43 -4.16 -5.33
C CYS A 107 -0.43 -3.16 -4.16
N LEU A 108 -1.14 -3.48 -3.07
CA LEU A 108 -1.27 -2.59 -1.92
C LEU A 108 0.06 -2.39 -1.17
N LEU A 109 0.94 -3.40 -1.13
CA LEU A 109 2.30 -3.22 -0.60
C LEU A 109 3.12 -2.24 -1.42
N LYS A 110 3.02 -2.29 -2.76
CA LYS A 110 3.66 -1.28 -3.62
C LYS A 110 3.11 0.12 -3.32
N VAL A 111 1.81 0.25 -3.03
CA VAL A 111 1.21 1.52 -2.59
C VAL A 111 1.89 2.01 -1.31
N ILE A 112 2.03 1.14 -0.31
CA ILE A 112 2.67 1.46 0.98
C ILE A 112 4.11 1.90 0.82
N GLU A 113 4.89 1.20 0.00
CA GLU A 113 6.28 1.59 -0.31
C GLU A 113 6.37 3.01 -0.86
N ARG A 114 5.37 3.44 -1.64
CA ARG A 114 5.32 4.79 -2.23
C ARG A 114 4.78 5.83 -1.27
N ILE A 115 3.87 5.48 -0.36
CA ILE A 115 3.41 6.38 0.71
C ILE A 115 4.59 6.83 1.57
N ARG A 116 5.60 5.98 1.77
CA ARG A 116 6.81 6.33 2.52
C ARG A 116 7.61 7.49 1.91
N LEU A 117 7.35 7.87 0.65
CA LEU A 117 7.97 9.03 0.00
C LEU A 117 7.34 10.37 0.43
N PHE A 118 6.17 10.35 1.08
CA PHE A 118 5.45 11.55 1.52
C PHE A 118 5.94 12.00 2.90
N ALA A 119 7.14 12.58 2.95
CA ALA A 119 7.75 13.01 4.22
C ALA A 119 6.93 14.07 4.99
N GLY A 120 6.12 14.88 4.28
CA GLY A 120 5.26 15.89 4.89
C GLY A 120 3.89 15.40 5.36
N LEU A 121 3.60 14.10 5.21
CA LEU A 121 2.28 13.56 5.47
C LEU A 121 1.90 13.72 6.95
N LYS A 122 0.75 14.36 7.20
CA LYS A 122 0.20 14.56 8.55
C LYS A 122 -1.04 13.73 8.81
N LYS A 123 -1.83 13.47 7.77
CA LYS A 123 -3.09 12.70 7.84
C LYS A 123 -3.25 11.85 6.59
N MET A 124 -3.71 10.62 6.78
CA MET A 124 -4.08 9.73 5.69
C MET A 124 -5.47 9.15 5.93
N ALA A 125 -6.28 9.00 4.88
CA ALA A 125 -7.51 8.22 4.93
C ALA A 125 -7.48 7.12 3.87
N VAL A 126 -7.74 5.88 4.28
CA VAL A 126 -7.91 4.74 3.38
C VAL A 126 -9.41 4.51 3.20
N ILE A 127 -9.89 4.65 1.97
CA ILE A 127 -11.31 4.54 1.63
C ILE A 127 -11.51 3.31 0.75
N LEU A 128 -12.38 2.40 1.19
CA LEU A 128 -12.79 1.25 0.38
C LEU A 128 -14.04 1.64 -0.43
N ALA A 129 -13.89 1.79 -1.74
CA ALA A 129 -14.99 2.08 -2.64
C ALA A 129 -15.71 0.78 -3.00
N LEU A 130 -16.94 0.62 -2.50
CA LEU A 130 -17.71 -0.61 -2.66
C LEU A 130 -18.50 -0.59 -3.98
N PRO A 131 -18.49 -1.70 -4.74
CA PRO A 131 -19.29 -1.81 -5.95
C PRO A 131 -20.77 -1.98 -5.59
N LYS A 132 -21.64 -1.79 -6.59
CA LYS A 132 -23.09 -1.94 -6.42
C LYS A 132 -23.42 -3.37 -5.94
N GLY A 133 -24.22 -3.48 -4.88
CA GLY A 133 -24.68 -4.77 -4.35
C GLY A 133 -23.75 -5.41 -3.32
N LEU A 134 -22.61 -4.79 -2.99
CA LEU A 134 -21.78 -5.18 -1.86
C LEU A 134 -21.96 -4.19 -0.70
N GLU A 135 -22.53 -4.67 0.40
CA GLU A 135 -22.76 -3.88 1.62
C GLU A 135 -21.66 -4.08 2.67
N THR A 136 -20.97 -5.22 2.60
CA THR A 136 -19.85 -5.56 3.46
C THR A 136 -18.56 -5.53 2.67
N CYS A 137 -17.50 -5.00 3.29
CA CYS A 137 -16.17 -4.99 2.68
C CYS A 137 -15.33 -6.09 3.30
N SER A 138 -14.48 -6.75 2.51
CA SER A 138 -13.41 -7.56 3.08
C SER A 138 -12.37 -6.66 3.73
N HIS A 139 -12.06 -6.94 5.00
CA HIS A 139 -11.02 -6.28 5.77
C HIS A 139 -9.61 -6.47 5.15
N GLU A 140 -9.46 -7.47 4.29
CA GLU A 140 -8.23 -7.86 3.59
C GLU A 140 -7.61 -6.71 2.77
N TYR A 141 -8.42 -5.79 2.25
CA TYR A 141 -7.93 -4.61 1.52
C TYR A 141 -7.31 -3.53 2.44
N VAL A 142 -7.54 -3.62 3.75
CA VAL A 142 -7.01 -2.67 4.76
C VAL A 142 -5.73 -3.20 5.39
N LEU A 143 -5.62 -4.51 5.56
CA LEU A 143 -4.54 -5.16 6.31
C LEU A 143 -3.11 -4.72 5.90
N PRO A 144 -2.79 -4.50 4.61
CA PRO A 144 -1.45 -4.03 4.24
C PRO A 144 -1.08 -2.71 4.93
N PHE A 145 -2.03 -1.79 5.12
CA PHE A 145 -1.74 -0.44 5.63
C PHE A 145 -1.25 -0.44 7.09
N TYR A 146 -1.42 -1.53 7.82
CA TYR A 146 -0.81 -1.74 9.14
C TYR A 146 0.71 -1.93 9.07
N GLU A 147 1.29 -2.19 7.88
CA GLU A 147 2.74 -2.23 7.66
C GLU A 147 3.38 -0.81 7.62
N LEU A 148 2.58 0.25 7.75
CA LEU A 148 3.06 1.62 8.00
C LEU A 148 3.44 1.80 9.48
N ASP A 149 4.55 1.18 9.86
CA ASP A 149 5.14 1.19 11.19
C ASP A 149 5.37 2.59 11.80
N THR A 150 5.77 3.55 10.99
CA THR A 150 6.15 4.91 11.44
C THR A 150 5.02 5.93 11.36
N PHE A 151 3.93 5.64 10.65
CA PHE A 151 2.85 6.59 10.40
C PHE A 151 1.52 6.09 10.99
N THR A 152 1.14 6.63 12.15
CA THR A 152 -0.04 6.20 12.90
C THR A 152 -1.28 7.08 12.70
N ARG A 153 -1.13 8.23 12.03
CA ARG A 153 -2.20 9.22 11.85
C ARG A 153 -3.05 8.93 10.62
N TRP A 154 -3.56 7.71 10.53
CA TRP A 154 -4.43 7.29 9.46
C TRP A 154 -5.80 6.83 9.95
N SER A 155 -6.78 6.90 9.07
CA SER A 155 -8.13 6.39 9.31
C SER A 155 -8.58 5.50 8.16
N VAL A 156 -9.58 4.66 8.41
CA VAL A 156 -10.19 3.80 7.40
C VAL A 156 -11.69 3.99 7.35
N GLY A 157 -12.26 3.88 6.17
CA GLY A 157 -13.70 3.95 5.95
C GLY A 157 -14.13 3.31 4.63
N ARG A 158 -15.43 3.39 4.36
CA ARG A 158 -16.05 2.91 3.12
C ARG A 158 -16.78 4.02 2.38
N GLN A 159 -16.80 3.93 1.07
CA GLN A 159 -17.67 4.70 0.21
C GLN A 159 -18.63 3.74 -0.51
N LYS A 160 -19.93 3.88 -0.23
CA LYS A 160 -20.97 3.07 -0.88
C LYS A 160 -21.15 3.51 -2.33
N TYR A 161 -21.48 2.58 -3.21
CA TYR A 161 -21.78 2.87 -4.62
C TYR A 161 -22.80 4.01 -4.77
N GLY A 162 -22.48 4.99 -5.60
CA GLY A 162 -23.33 6.15 -5.87
C GLY A 162 -23.38 7.20 -4.74
N LYS A 163 -22.59 7.06 -3.67
CA LYS A 163 -22.48 8.08 -2.61
C LYS A 163 -21.23 8.93 -2.80
N ALA A 164 -21.38 10.24 -2.72
CA ALA A 164 -20.26 11.19 -2.81
C ALA A 164 -19.35 11.14 -1.57
N ASN A 165 -19.95 10.96 -0.38
CA ASN A 165 -19.22 10.94 0.89
C ASN A 165 -18.87 9.50 1.31
N TRP A 166 -17.74 9.37 1.98
CA TRP A 166 -17.34 8.14 2.66
C TRP A 166 -17.71 8.22 4.15
N GLU A 167 -17.83 7.05 4.77
CA GLU A 167 -18.16 6.87 6.18
C GLU A 167 -16.99 6.16 6.87
N PRO A 168 -16.51 6.64 8.03
CA PRO A 168 -15.49 5.93 8.79
C PRO A 168 -16.02 4.59 9.29
N PHE A 169 -15.12 3.63 9.44
CA PHE A 169 -15.44 2.37 10.09
C PHE A 169 -15.79 2.57 11.56
N GLY A 170 -16.78 1.81 12.03
CA GLY A 170 -17.16 1.79 13.43
C GLY A 170 -16.11 1.10 14.29
N VAL A 171 -16.16 1.33 15.60
CA VAL A 171 -15.23 0.73 16.59
C VAL A 171 -15.19 -0.80 16.49
N GLY A 172 -16.34 -1.43 16.27
CA GLY A 172 -16.41 -2.89 16.10
C GLY A 172 -15.67 -3.39 14.85
N GLU A 173 -15.78 -2.68 13.73
CA GLU A 173 -15.09 -3.01 12.48
C GLU A 173 -13.58 -2.85 12.64
N ILE A 174 -13.14 -1.73 13.24
CA ILE A 174 -11.71 -1.50 13.54
C ILE A 174 -11.14 -2.60 14.43
N SER A 175 -11.84 -2.96 15.51
CA SER A 175 -11.44 -4.03 16.42
C SER A 175 -11.29 -5.38 15.70
N GLU A 176 -12.18 -5.69 14.75
CA GLU A 176 -12.06 -6.91 13.96
C GLU A 176 -10.83 -6.88 13.03
N ILE A 177 -10.55 -5.74 12.40
CA ILE A 177 -9.38 -5.57 11.54
C ILE A 177 -8.09 -5.72 12.37
N ASP A 178 -8.02 -5.09 13.54
CA ASP A 178 -6.90 -5.19 14.49
C ASP A 178 -6.67 -6.64 14.91
N HIS A 179 -7.74 -7.36 15.25
CA HIS A 179 -7.66 -8.78 15.63
C HIS A 179 -7.13 -9.64 14.47
N ARG A 180 -7.63 -9.41 13.25
CA ARG A 180 -7.14 -10.11 12.06
C ARG A 180 -5.66 -9.83 11.84
N TYR A 181 -5.23 -8.58 11.92
CA TYR A 181 -3.83 -8.20 11.77
C TYR A 181 -2.93 -8.86 12.81
N ALA A 182 -3.32 -8.85 14.09
CA ALA A 182 -2.58 -9.53 15.15
C ALA A 182 -2.40 -11.04 14.87
N LYS A 183 -3.45 -11.70 14.37
CA LYS A 183 -3.38 -13.10 13.93
C LYS A 183 -2.43 -13.30 12.75
N LEU A 184 -2.36 -12.36 11.80
CA LEU A 184 -1.38 -12.41 10.70
C LEU A 184 0.05 -12.31 11.22
N CYS A 185 0.31 -11.40 12.17
CA CYS A 185 1.63 -11.23 12.77
C CYS A 185 2.08 -12.50 13.49
N GLU A 186 1.20 -13.13 14.26
CA GLU A 186 1.49 -14.37 14.97
C GLU A 186 1.76 -15.53 14.00
N ASN A 187 0.92 -15.70 12.97
CA ASN A 187 1.16 -16.71 11.94
C ASN A 187 2.52 -16.53 11.26
N ARG A 188 2.88 -15.28 10.93
CA ARG A 188 4.19 -14.95 10.33
C ARG A 188 5.34 -15.33 11.26
N ARG A 189 5.22 -15.07 12.57
CA ARG A 189 6.21 -15.42 13.58
C ARG A 189 6.40 -16.94 13.67
N VAL A 190 5.31 -17.70 13.76
CA VAL A 190 5.34 -19.17 13.84
C VAL A 190 5.94 -19.78 12.57
N GLU A 191 5.58 -19.28 11.39
CA GLU A 191 6.16 -19.73 10.12
C GLU A 191 7.67 -19.45 10.03
N GLN A 192 8.13 -18.29 10.50
CA GLN A 192 9.55 -17.95 10.51
C GLN A 192 10.33 -18.87 11.46
N GLU A 193 9.83 -19.10 12.67
CA GLU A 193 10.45 -20.03 13.62
C GLU A 193 10.52 -21.46 13.10
N ALA A 194 9.50 -21.90 12.35
CA ALA A 194 9.51 -23.20 11.69
C ALA A 194 10.58 -23.28 10.59
N LYS A 195 10.72 -22.23 9.77
CA LYS A 195 11.78 -22.15 8.74
C LYS A 195 13.18 -22.15 9.35
N ASP A 196 13.40 -21.33 10.38
CA ASP A 196 14.68 -21.23 11.06
C ASP A 196 15.08 -22.58 11.70
N LYS A 197 14.11 -23.33 12.26
CA LYS A 197 14.35 -24.68 12.78
C LYS A 197 14.75 -25.67 11.68
N VAL A 198 14.10 -25.63 10.52
CA VAL A 198 14.43 -26.49 9.38
C VAL A 198 15.82 -26.15 8.84
N GLU A 199 16.14 -24.88 8.64
CA GLU A 199 17.46 -24.43 8.18
C GLU A 199 18.57 -24.83 9.15
N ASN A 200 18.36 -24.64 10.45
CA ASN A 200 19.29 -25.08 11.48
C ASN A 200 19.47 -26.61 11.47
N ALA A 201 18.40 -27.40 11.27
CA ALA A 201 18.49 -28.85 11.16
C ALA A 201 19.27 -29.31 9.92
N VAL A 202 19.08 -28.65 8.78
CA VAL A 202 19.83 -28.92 7.53
C VAL A 202 21.31 -28.55 7.69
N PHE A 203 21.60 -27.40 8.31
CA PHE A 203 22.98 -26.98 8.59
C PHE A 203 23.70 -27.94 9.54
N THR A 204 23.00 -28.42 10.59
CA THR A 204 23.55 -29.40 11.54
C THR A 204 23.83 -30.75 10.87
N ARG A 205 22.99 -31.18 9.92
CA ARG A 205 23.24 -32.40 9.12
C ARG A 205 24.42 -32.26 8.16
N HIS A 206 24.59 -31.10 7.52
CA HIS A 206 25.76 -30.86 6.65
C HIS A 206 27.09 -30.73 7.41
N SER A 207 27.07 -30.17 8.63
CA SER A 207 28.27 -30.06 9.46
C SER A 207 28.72 -31.40 10.05
N THR A 208 27.76 -32.28 10.41
CA THR A 208 28.06 -33.66 10.81
C THR A 208 28.59 -34.51 9.66
N PHE A 209 28.11 -34.29 8.43
CA PHE A 209 28.61 -35.00 7.24
C PHE A 209 30.07 -34.64 6.91
N LYS A 210 30.48 -33.37 7.06
CA LYS A 210 31.90 -32.96 6.87
C LYS A 210 32.84 -33.48 7.95
N LYS A 211 32.37 -33.70 9.18
CA LYS A 211 33.19 -34.30 10.26
C LYS A 211 33.37 -35.82 10.11
N GLY A 212 32.52 -36.48 9.32
CA GLY A 212 32.62 -37.92 9.04
C GLY A 212 33.59 -38.29 7.92
N SER A 213 34.04 -37.33 7.11
CA SER A 213 34.94 -37.54 5.98
C SER A 213 36.43 -37.38 6.30
N ASP A 214 36.79 -37.07 7.55
CA ASP A 214 38.19 -36.98 8.02
C ASP A 214 38.69 -38.27 8.70
N TRP A 215 38.04 -39.43 8.45
CA TRP A 215 38.50 -40.73 8.96
C TRP A 215 39.36 -41.49 7.94
N GLU A 216 40.34 -40.80 7.34
CA GLU A 216 41.44 -41.47 6.63
C GLU A 216 42.60 -41.76 7.59
N GLY A 217 42.75 -43.06 7.91
CA GLY A 217 44.07 -43.67 7.80
C GLY A 217 44.95 -43.76 9.05
N THR A 218 44.52 -44.46 10.10
CA THR A 218 45.47 -45.17 10.99
C THR A 218 45.70 -46.59 10.47
N ARG A 219 46.66 -46.73 9.54
CA ARG A 219 47.22 -48.02 9.11
C ARG A 219 47.83 -48.73 10.32
N GLY A 220 47.30 -49.92 10.63
CA GLY A 220 47.88 -50.83 11.59
C GLY A 220 49.30 -51.25 11.21
N LYS A 221 50.23 -51.17 12.16
CA LYS A 221 51.55 -51.80 12.06
C LYS A 221 51.42 -53.28 12.44
N PRO A 222 52.06 -54.22 11.71
CA PRO A 222 52.08 -55.62 12.09
C PRO A 222 53.06 -55.84 13.25
N SER A 223 52.61 -56.55 14.27
CA SER A 223 53.42 -57.04 15.38
C SER A 223 54.24 -58.24 14.89
N LYS A 224 55.57 -58.16 15.01
CA LYS A 224 56.47 -59.30 14.85
C LYS A 224 56.53 -60.08 16.15
N LYS A 225 56.19 -61.36 16.11
CA LYS A 225 56.87 -62.44 16.85
C LYS A 225 56.79 -63.72 16.02
#